data_AF-A0A6L3ZEF6-F1
#
_entry.id   AF-A0A6L3ZEF6-F1
#
_cell.length_a   1.000
_cell.length_b   1.000
_cell.length_c   1.000
_cell.angle_alpha   90.00
_cell.angle_beta   90.00
_cell.angle_gamma   90.00
#
_symmetry.space_group_name_H-M   'P 1'
#
loop_
_entity.id
_entity.type
_entity.pdbx_description
1 polymer ?
#
loop_
_entity_poly.entity_id
_entity_poly.type
_entity_poly.pdbx_seq_one_letter_code
_entity_poly.pdbx_strand_id
1 'polypeptide(L)'
;MKRLLSLTGVCTLLTISAQATVPEYLDVRKSGGGPEGYDKVRQDWTGENRGKLTCYNEGTSSCHWREFIGAQGYPIDIDFISTQILNEYENGNSNRIGTIVVGDAIVHYWILESLGNGDGTIRFRLKD
;
A
#
# COMPACT_ATOMS: atom_id res chain seq x y z
N MET A 1 7.00 -58.69 27.88
CA MET A 1 6.85 -57.81 26.69
C MET A 1 6.30 -56.46 27.16
N LYS A 2 7.15 -55.42 27.22
CA LYS A 2 6.77 -54.07 27.68
C LYS A 2 6.22 -53.28 26.49
N ARG A 3 4.97 -52.83 26.56
CA ARG A 3 4.35 -51.94 25.57
C ARG A 3 4.77 -50.51 25.88
N LEU A 4 5.55 -49.88 24.99
CA LEU A 4 5.81 -48.44 25.03
C LEU A 4 4.58 -47.71 24.50
N LEU A 5 3.98 -46.85 25.33
CA LEU A 5 3.06 -45.81 24.88
C LEU A 5 3.88 -44.74 24.15
N SER A 6 3.66 -44.59 22.85
CA SER A 6 4.12 -43.44 22.07
C SER A 6 3.18 -42.27 22.36
N LEU A 7 3.68 -41.28 23.11
CA LEU A 7 3.02 -40.01 23.35
C LEU A 7 3.22 -39.14 22.10
N THR A 8 2.24 -39.10 21.20
CA THR A 8 2.25 -38.18 20.07
C THR A 8 1.96 -36.78 20.62
N GLY A 9 3.02 -36.01 20.85
CA GLY A 9 2.94 -34.60 21.22
C GLY A 9 2.31 -33.80 20.09
N VAL A 10 1.08 -33.35 20.30
CA VAL A 10 0.44 -32.35 19.44
C VAL A 10 1.14 -31.02 19.74
N CYS A 11 2.09 -30.66 18.88
CA CYS A 11 2.70 -29.34 18.87
C CYS A 11 1.70 -28.38 18.21
N THR A 12 0.81 -27.79 19.02
CA THR A 12 -0.08 -26.72 18.57
C THR A 12 0.78 -25.49 18.30
N LEU A 13 1.24 -25.35 17.06
CA LEU A 13 1.83 -24.11 16.57
C LEU A 13 0.75 -23.03 16.60
N LEU A 14 0.70 -22.27 17.70
CA LEU A 14 0.05 -20.97 17.73
C LEU A 14 0.81 -20.06 16.76
N THR A 15 0.37 -20.01 15.51
CA THR A 15 0.71 -18.92 14.62
C THR A 15 0.04 -17.66 15.17
N ILE A 16 0.78 -16.89 15.96
CA ILE A 16 0.44 -15.49 16.23
C ILE A 16 0.52 -14.82 14.86
N SER A 17 -0.61 -14.65 14.19
CA SER A 17 -0.70 -13.72 13.08
C SER A 17 -0.46 -12.34 13.67
N ALA A 18 0.77 -11.85 13.55
CA ALA A 18 1.05 -10.44 13.75
C ALA A 18 0.10 -9.69 12.81
N GLN A 19 -0.94 -9.08 13.38
CA GLN A 19 -1.86 -8.23 12.66
C GLN A 19 -0.97 -7.15 12.03
N ALA A 20 -0.84 -7.15 10.71
CA ALA A 20 -0.01 -6.18 10.02
C ALA A 20 -0.60 -4.81 10.30
N THR A 21 0.04 -4.05 11.20
CA THR A 21 -0.42 -2.71 11.54
C THR A 21 -0.20 -1.84 10.31
N VAL A 22 -1.24 -1.16 9.84
CA VAL A 22 -1.12 -0.11 8.81
C VAL A 22 0.07 0.80 9.15
N PRO A 23 0.99 1.11 8.21
CA PRO A 23 2.16 1.91 8.55
C PRO A 23 1.73 3.37 8.72
N GLU A 24 2.52 4.17 9.45
CA GLU A 24 2.29 5.62 9.51
C GLU A 24 2.49 6.26 8.13
N TYR A 25 3.51 5.81 7.38
CA TYR A 25 3.80 6.30 6.03
C TYR A 25 3.76 5.18 5.00
N LEU A 26 3.25 5.49 3.82
CA LEU A 26 3.29 4.61 2.66
C LEU A 26 3.94 5.32 1.48
N ASP A 27 5.07 4.79 1.01
CA ASP A 27 5.72 5.24 -0.22
C ASP A 27 5.22 4.41 -1.40
N VAL A 28 4.49 5.05 -2.31
CA VAL A 28 3.94 4.44 -3.51
C VAL A 28 4.77 4.85 -4.69
N ARG A 29 5.35 3.89 -5.42
CA ARG A 29 6.10 4.12 -6.65
C ARG A 29 5.43 3.41 -7.81
N LYS A 30 5.10 4.18 -8.85
CA LYS A 30 4.42 3.73 -10.06
C LYS A 30 5.23 4.11 -11.28
N SER A 31 5.41 3.18 -12.22
CA SER A 31 5.99 3.50 -13.51
C SER A 31 5.60 2.47 -14.58
N GLY A 32 5.15 2.99 -15.73
CA GLY A 32 4.91 2.22 -16.94
C GLY A 32 3.68 1.31 -16.86
N GLY A 33 2.64 1.70 -16.11
CA GLY A 33 1.37 0.97 -16.11
C GLY A 33 0.65 1.10 -17.46
N GLY A 34 -0.09 0.06 -17.85
CA GLY A 34 -0.97 0.08 -19.02
C GLY A 34 -2.45 0.16 -18.64
N PRO A 35 -3.38 0.12 -19.61
CA PRO A 35 -4.82 0.19 -19.37
C PRO A 35 -5.35 -0.89 -18.41
N GLU A 36 -4.69 -2.05 -18.40
CA GLU A 36 -5.02 -3.21 -17.56
C GLU A 36 -4.25 -3.25 -16.22
N GLY A 37 -3.37 -2.28 -15.98
CA GLY A 37 -2.56 -2.18 -14.76
C GLY A 37 -1.10 -2.59 -14.95
N TYR A 38 -0.58 -3.39 -14.02
CA TYR A 38 0.84 -3.65 -13.83
C TYR A 38 1.22 -5.13 -13.89
N ASP A 39 2.43 -5.44 -14.38
CA ASP A 39 3.02 -6.78 -14.33
C ASP A 39 3.55 -7.10 -12.92
N LYS A 40 4.17 -6.11 -12.28
CA LYS A 40 4.83 -6.30 -10.99
C LYS A 40 4.28 -5.36 -9.94
N VAL A 41 3.54 -5.92 -8.99
CA VAL A 41 3.08 -5.23 -7.77
C VAL A 41 3.75 -5.86 -6.55
N ARG A 42 4.45 -5.05 -5.77
CA ARG A 42 5.18 -5.49 -4.57
C ARG A 42 4.91 -4.56 -3.39
N GLN A 43 4.50 -5.18 -2.28
CA GLN A 43 4.31 -4.56 -0.99
C GLN A 43 5.44 -4.98 -0.05
N ASP A 44 6.16 -4.01 0.49
CA ASP A 44 7.24 -4.22 1.46
C ASP A 44 6.98 -3.41 2.73
N TRP A 45 7.37 -3.97 3.88
CA TRP A 45 7.37 -3.28 5.17
C TRP A 45 8.81 -2.88 5.52
N THR A 46 9.08 -1.57 5.55
CA THR A 46 10.39 -1.02 5.91
C THR A 46 10.36 -0.53 7.36
N GLY A 47 10.26 -1.49 8.28
CA GLY A 47 10.12 -1.25 9.72
C GLY A 47 8.68 -1.11 10.17
N GLU A 48 8.47 -0.64 11.41
CA GLU A 48 7.14 -0.60 12.04
C GLU A 48 6.24 0.54 11.51
N ASN A 49 6.84 1.61 10.99
CA ASN A 49 6.12 2.85 10.63
C ASN A 49 6.10 3.17 9.13
N ARG A 50 6.79 2.38 8.29
CA ARG A 50 6.86 2.64 6.84
C ARG A 50 6.52 1.41 6.02
N GLY A 51 5.59 1.59 5.09
CA GLY A 51 5.31 0.66 4.01
C GLY A 51 5.81 1.23 2.68
N LYS A 52 6.07 0.33 1.74
CA LYS A 52 6.34 0.68 0.35
C LYS A 52 5.45 -0.17 -0.56
N LEU A 53 4.77 0.48 -1.50
CA LEU A 53 4.06 -0.16 -2.60
C LEU A 53 4.77 0.20 -3.90
N THR A 54 5.14 -0.80 -4.67
CA THR A 54 5.89 -0.62 -5.92
C THR A 54 5.17 -1.33 -7.06
N CYS A 55 4.87 -0.59 -8.12
CA CYS A 55 4.06 -1.04 -9.25
C CYS A 55 4.76 -0.69 -10.56
N TYR A 56 5.12 -1.70 -11.36
CA TYR A 56 5.93 -1.52 -12.55
C TYR A 56 5.47 -2.35 -13.74
N ASN A 57 5.69 -1.75 -14.92
CA ASN A 57 5.48 -2.30 -16.26
C ASN A 57 4.03 -2.67 -16.53
N GLU A 58 3.62 -2.63 -17.80
CA GLU A 58 2.27 -3.00 -18.19
C GLU A 58 1.99 -4.48 -17.90
N GLY A 59 0.83 -4.75 -17.33
CA GLY A 59 0.33 -6.09 -17.06
C GLY A 59 -1.12 -6.04 -16.61
N THR A 60 -1.57 -7.04 -15.85
CA THR A 60 -2.99 -7.20 -15.48
C THR A 60 -3.26 -7.11 -13.98
N SER A 61 -2.26 -6.69 -13.18
CA SER A 61 -2.40 -6.57 -11.73
C SER A 61 -2.62 -5.12 -11.33
N SER A 62 -3.62 -4.87 -10.49
CA SER A 62 -3.84 -3.52 -9.98
C SER A 62 -2.87 -3.15 -8.85
N CYS A 63 -2.45 -1.88 -8.82
CA CYS A 63 -1.58 -1.30 -7.79
C CYS A 63 -2.35 -0.93 -6.51
N HIS A 64 -3.03 -1.90 -5.90
CA HIS A 64 -3.83 -1.65 -4.70
C HIS A 64 -3.05 -1.91 -3.41
N TRP A 65 -3.33 -1.11 -2.39
CA TRP A 65 -2.97 -1.39 -1.00
C TRP A 65 -4.22 -1.84 -0.26
N ARG A 66 -4.22 -3.06 0.29
CA ARG A 66 -5.42 -3.69 0.88
C ARG A 66 -5.69 -3.33 2.34
N GLU A 67 -4.92 -2.42 2.93
CA GLU A 67 -5.18 -1.98 4.30
C GLU A 67 -6.25 -0.90 4.35
N PHE A 68 -7.04 -0.96 5.41
CA PHE A 68 -8.15 -0.06 5.68
C PHE A 68 -7.66 1.13 6.52
N ILE A 69 -8.04 2.36 6.12
CA ILE A 69 -7.80 3.57 6.94
C ILE A 69 -9.13 4.17 7.43
N GLY A 70 -9.03 5.00 8.47
CA GLY A 70 -10.19 5.66 9.08
C GLY A 70 -10.94 4.77 10.06
N ALA A 71 -11.90 5.36 10.76
CA ALA A 71 -12.69 4.66 11.78
C ALA A 71 -13.65 3.62 11.16
N GLN A 72 -14.04 3.84 9.90
CA GLN A 72 -14.92 2.92 9.16
C GLN A 72 -14.17 1.86 8.36
N GLY A 73 -12.84 1.94 8.32
CA GLY A 73 -12.01 0.99 7.59
C GLY A 73 -12.32 0.99 6.09
N TYR A 74 -12.12 2.12 5.40
CA TYR A 74 -12.32 2.20 3.96
C TYR A 74 -11.10 1.64 3.21
N PRO A 75 -11.28 0.75 2.22
CA PRO A 75 -10.16 0.28 1.40
C PRO A 75 -9.67 1.43 0.54
N ILE A 76 -8.37 1.71 0.58
CA ILE A 76 -7.79 2.77 -0.25
C ILE A 76 -7.45 2.21 -1.62
N ASP A 77 -8.08 2.75 -2.67
CA ASP A 77 -7.60 2.55 -4.04
C ASP A 77 -6.37 3.42 -4.31
N ILE A 78 -5.23 2.99 -3.79
CA ILE A 78 -3.96 3.73 -3.92
C ILE A 78 -3.58 3.98 -5.38
N ASP A 79 -3.91 3.08 -6.30
CA ASP A 79 -3.61 3.27 -7.72
C ASP A 79 -4.35 4.49 -8.27
N PHE A 80 -5.67 4.51 -8.09
CA PHE A 80 -6.55 5.58 -8.52
C PHE A 80 -6.13 6.92 -7.93
N ILE A 81 -5.97 6.98 -6.60
CA ILE A 81 -5.70 8.24 -5.90
C ILE A 81 -4.31 8.77 -6.26
N SER A 82 -3.32 7.89 -6.41
CA SER A 82 -1.97 8.28 -6.83
C SER A 82 -1.98 8.85 -8.26
N THR A 83 -2.72 8.20 -9.18
CA THR A 83 -2.89 8.71 -10.56
C THR A 83 -3.54 10.08 -10.57
N GLN A 84 -4.60 10.27 -9.78
CA GLN A 84 -5.28 11.56 -9.70
C GLN A 84 -4.35 12.67 -9.20
N ILE A 85 -3.67 12.45 -8.08
CA ILE A 85 -2.74 13.45 -7.49
C ILE A 85 -1.64 13.82 -8.48
N LEU A 86 -1.02 12.84 -9.14
CA LEU A 86 0.05 13.08 -10.11
C LEU A 86 -0.46 13.83 -11.33
N ASN A 87 -1.61 13.43 -11.89
CA ASN A 87 -2.20 14.13 -13.03
C ASN A 87 -2.58 15.57 -12.69
N GLU A 88 -3.14 15.85 -11.50
CA GLU A 88 -3.43 17.22 -11.09
C GLU A 88 -2.15 18.06 -10.95
N TYR A 89 -1.09 17.47 -10.40
CA TYR A 89 0.21 18.15 -10.26
C TYR A 89 0.85 18.45 -11.61
N GLU A 90 0.85 17.47 -12.52
CA GLU A 90 1.40 17.58 -13.87
C GLU A 90 0.66 18.63 -14.72
N ASN A 91 -0.65 18.78 -14.50
CA ASN A 91 -1.47 19.79 -15.15
C ASN A 91 -1.40 21.17 -14.47
N GLY A 92 -0.62 21.33 -13.40
CA GLY A 92 -0.49 22.59 -12.65
C GLY A 92 -1.68 22.94 -11.76
N ASN A 93 -2.57 21.96 -11.49
CA ASN A 93 -3.79 22.13 -10.70
C ASN A 93 -3.60 21.82 -9.21
N SER A 94 -2.51 21.15 -8.83
CA SER A 94 -2.22 20.83 -7.43
C SER A 94 -0.76 21.13 -7.04
N ASN A 95 -0.52 21.24 -5.73
CA ASN A 95 0.81 21.43 -5.16
C ASN A 95 1.50 20.09 -4.89
N ARG A 96 2.82 20.16 -4.75
CA ARG A 96 3.67 19.00 -4.38
C ARG A 96 3.33 18.40 -3.01
N ILE A 97 2.65 19.16 -2.15
CA ILE A 97 2.22 18.75 -0.80
C ILE A 97 0.75 19.13 -0.66
N GLY A 98 -0.06 18.22 -0.13
CA GLY A 98 -1.49 18.48 0.07
C GLY A 98 -2.17 17.44 0.94
N THR A 99 -3.50 17.48 0.90
CA THR A 99 -4.37 16.52 1.57
C THR A 99 -5.41 16.01 0.59
N ILE A 100 -5.85 14.78 0.81
CA ILE A 100 -6.99 14.18 0.10
C ILE A 100 -7.92 13.52 1.10
N VAL A 101 -9.21 13.55 0.80
CA VAL A 101 -10.24 12.90 1.61
C VAL A 101 -10.54 11.54 0.99
N VAL A 102 -10.38 10.47 1.76
CA VAL A 102 -10.68 9.09 1.36
C VAL A 102 -11.69 8.52 2.35
N GLY A 103 -12.96 8.47 1.95
CA GLY A 103 -14.05 8.14 2.87
C GLY A 103 -14.19 9.21 3.96
N ASP A 104 -13.95 8.82 5.21
CA ASP A 104 -13.96 9.69 6.40
C ASP A 104 -12.55 10.13 6.85
N ALA A 105 -11.50 9.61 6.20
CA ALA A 105 -10.12 9.90 6.56
C ALA A 105 -9.53 11.05 5.73
N ILE A 106 -8.79 11.93 6.39
CA ILE A 106 -7.93 12.92 5.74
C ILE A 106 -6.53 12.32 5.64
N VAL A 107 -5.99 12.25 4.43
CA VAL A 107 -4.67 11.69 4.16
C VAL A 107 -3.75 12.79 3.66
N HIS A 108 -2.64 13.01 4.35
CA HIS A 108 -1.60 13.92 3.90
C HIS A 108 -0.72 13.24 2.86
N TYR A 109 -0.36 13.97 1.80
CA TYR A 109 0.51 13.45 0.74
C TYR A 109 1.67 14.40 0.40
N TRP A 110 2.76 13.79 -0.09
CA TRP A 110 3.92 14.47 -0.66
C TRP A 110 4.30 13.79 -1.96
N ILE A 111 4.28 14.54 -3.07
CA ILE A 111 4.82 14.09 -4.35
C ILE A 111 6.35 14.17 -4.23
N LEU A 112 7.01 13.02 -4.24
CA LEU A 112 8.47 12.93 -4.15
C LEU A 112 9.11 13.07 -5.53
N GLU A 113 8.47 12.51 -6.55
CA GLU A 113 8.89 12.51 -7.96
C GLU A 113 7.65 12.41 -8.85
N SER A 114 7.63 13.12 -9.98
CA SER A 114 6.69 12.91 -11.08
C SER A 114 7.49 12.50 -12.30
N LEU A 115 7.01 11.46 -12.98
CA LEU A 115 7.60 10.90 -14.21
C LEU A 115 6.72 11.20 -15.44
N GLY A 116 5.55 11.81 -15.24
CA GLY A 116 4.56 12.11 -16.27
C GLY A 116 3.53 10.99 -16.46
N ASN A 117 2.37 11.32 -17.02
CA ASN A 117 1.27 10.39 -17.33
C ASN A 117 0.71 9.67 -16.10
N GLY A 118 0.69 10.33 -14.94
CA GLY A 118 0.22 9.73 -13.70
C GLY A 118 1.21 8.74 -13.07
N ASP A 119 2.47 8.71 -13.55
CA ASP A 119 3.58 7.96 -12.96
C ASP A 119 4.45 8.83 -12.05
N GLY A 120 5.05 8.19 -11.05
CA GLY A 120 5.87 8.90 -10.08
C GLY A 120 6.00 8.19 -8.75
N THR A 121 6.42 8.95 -7.75
CA THR A 121 6.53 8.49 -6.36
C THR A 121 5.79 9.45 -5.44
N ILE A 122 4.83 8.93 -4.67
CA ILE A 122 4.06 9.68 -3.67
C ILE A 122 4.27 9.04 -2.30
N ARG A 123 4.46 9.87 -1.28
CA ARG A 123 4.37 9.46 0.12
C ARG A 123 3.01 9.85 0.67
N PHE A 124 2.31 8.91 1.28
CA PHE A 124 1.12 9.16 2.09
C PHE A 124 1.48 9.07 3.57
N ARG A 125 0.82 9.86 4.41
CA ARG A 125 0.75 9.66 5.86
C ARG A 125 -0.65 9.15 6.18
N LEU A 126 -0.72 7.90 6.65
CA LEU A 126 -1.96 7.15 6.86
C LEU A 126 -2.45 7.19 8.32
N LYS A 127 -1.63 7.70 9.24
CA LYS A 127 -1.99 7.93 10.65
C LYS A 127 -1.67 9.36 11.03
N ASP A 128 -2.60 9.99 11.73
CA ASP A 128 -2.41 11.32 12.32
C ASP A 128 -1.78 11.26 13.71
#